data_AF-A0A7S6VUD5-F1
#
_entry.id   AF-A0A7S6VUD5-F1
#
_cell.length_a   1.000
_cell.length_b   1.000
_cell.length_c   1.000
_cell.angle_alpha   90.00
_cell.angle_beta   90.00
_cell.angle_gamma   90.00
#
_symmetry.space_group_name_H-M   'P 1'
#
loop_
_entity.id
_entity.type
_entity.pdbx_description
1 polymer ?
#
loop_
_entity_poly.entity_id
_entity_poly.type
_entity_poly.pdbx_seq_one_letter_code
_entity_poly.pdbx_strand_id
1 'polypeptide(L)'
;MNFLKGTLALSLSYLLVACGGGGSDGYYDNKVTDNIPPTTQSEETIKAQKTLDLLKTEGQYLFGNYDPNDSTTAKGYIDHALDTFSQGPLQLAIDAKKLFDKDKTAFYYREKCMDSGTYANTGCYILFGDNVIKNALNNINPQKYTSWDFDVNDNEIAGMKLSEDQINKFTGKTMIIIFDNRNTDKKYNDIWVTGVFGYPYKQSWGLTQTDQLRIVSMNEADSNYQVTLTYDDETTETKGALSIYKDPTSKDGELYVLQNNSSFDVLTNDNPNTPEVEPVSFTINSIPGDNSALATYRIKSNLTQVLNLPNVSAISGTRIENETPSANTQNFTGSIYLEGRNIFTFKQALNGSILKFKHALNGITFEGQSVNQNGKISTTLTQPNNIKY
;
A
#
# COMPACT_ATOMS: atom_id res chain seq x y z
N MET A 1 14.63 7.61 -15.82
CA MET A 1 14.58 6.30 -15.12
C MET A 1 13.12 6.04 -14.75
N ASN A 2 12.46 5.12 -15.44
CA ASN A 2 11.03 4.84 -15.29
C ASN A 2 10.85 3.69 -14.30
N PHE A 3 10.23 3.96 -13.15
CA PHE A 3 9.95 2.97 -12.10
C PHE A 3 8.60 2.29 -12.38
N LEU A 4 8.55 0.96 -12.22
CA LEU A 4 7.44 0.12 -12.65
C LEU A 4 6.57 -0.31 -11.45
N LYS A 5 5.28 -0.07 -11.66
CA LYS A 5 4.10 -0.25 -10.81
C LYS A 5 3.90 -1.71 -10.32
N GLY A 6 3.57 -1.90 -9.04
CA GLY A 6 2.68 -2.94 -8.47
C GLY A 6 2.99 -4.41 -8.72
N THR A 7 3.76 -5.04 -7.84
CA THR A 7 4.03 -6.50 -7.89
C THR A 7 2.82 -7.35 -7.52
N LEU A 8 1.97 -6.87 -6.61
CA LEU A 8 0.72 -7.56 -6.31
C LEU A 8 -0.27 -7.44 -7.47
N ALA A 9 -0.37 -6.24 -8.07
CA ALA A 9 -1.13 -6.01 -9.30
C ALA A 9 -0.78 -7.05 -10.36
N LEU A 10 0.51 -7.35 -10.54
CA LEU A 10 1.00 -8.35 -11.49
C LEU A 10 0.58 -9.79 -11.19
N SER A 11 0.50 -10.20 -9.92
CA SER A 11 -0.05 -11.52 -9.60
C SER A 11 -1.58 -11.55 -9.78
N LEU A 12 -2.31 -10.50 -9.33
CA LEU A 12 -3.78 -10.46 -9.28
C LEU A 12 -4.48 -10.06 -10.59
N SER A 13 -3.85 -9.24 -11.44
CA SER A 13 -4.39 -8.89 -12.77
C SER A 13 -4.23 -10.03 -13.78
N TYR A 14 -3.09 -10.75 -13.78
CA TYR A 14 -2.92 -11.94 -14.61
C TYR A 14 -3.75 -13.15 -14.10
N LEU A 15 -4.01 -13.21 -12.81
CA LEU A 15 -5.02 -14.07 -12.16
C LEU A 15 -6.37 -13.95 -12.87
N LEU A 16 -6.82 -12.72 -13.13
CA LEU A 16 -8.09 -12.44 -13.81
C LEU A 16 -8.03 -12.72 -15.32
N VAL A 17 -6.88 -12.49 -15.99
CA VAL A 17 -6.67 -12.89 -17.39
C VAL A 17 -6.69 -14.42 -17.58
N ALA A 18 -6.27 -15.22 -16.59
CA ALA A 18 -6.40 -16.67 -16.63
C ALA A 18 -7.84 -17.14 -16.33
N CYS A 19 -8.70 -16.25 -15.83
CA CYS A 19 -10.11 -16.45 -15.56
C CYS A 19 -11.02 -16.08 -16.75
N GLY A 20 -10.46 -16.09 -17.96
CA GLY A 20 -11.16 -16.03 -19.24
C GLY A 20 -10.19 -16.53 -20.30
N GLY A 21 -10.59 -17.54 -21.07
CA GLY A 21 -9.71 -18.37 -21.92
C GLY A 21 -8.50 -17.65 -22.54
N GLY A 22 -7.33 -18.28 -22.35
CA GLY A 22 -6.04 -17.78 -22.84
C GLY A 22 -6.04 -17.43 -24.33
N GLY A 23 -5.90 -16.14 -24.59
CA GLY A 23 -5.72 -15.52 -25.90
C GLY A 23 -5.26 -14.07 -25.68
N SER A 24 -4.93 -13.35 -26.74
CA SER A 24 -4.53 -11.92 -26.73
C SER A 24 -5.56 -10.94 -26.13
N ASP A 25 -6.68 -11.46 -25.64
CA ASP A 25 -7.92 -10.78 -25.31
C ASP A 25 -8.19 -10.99 -23.82
N GLY A 26 -7.38 -10.37 -22.96
CA GLY A 26 -7.45 -10.57 -21.51
C GLY A 26 -8.80 -10.22 -20.87
N TYR A 27 -8.94 -10.45 -19.57
CA TYR A 27 -10.16 -10.18 -18.77
C TYR A 27 -10.74 -8.75 -18.93
N TYR A 28 -9.90 -7.82 -19.35
CA TYR A 28 -10.18 -6.40 -19.56
C TYR A 28 -10.34 -6.01 -21.04
N ASP A 29 -10.48 -6.97 -21.96
CA ASP A 29 -10.65 -6.65 -23.40
C ASP A 29 -12.06 -6.09 -23.66
N ASN A 30 -12.12 -4.82 -24.06
CA ASN A 30 -13.34 -4.08 -24.40
C ASN A 30 -13.70 -4.22 -25.89
N LYS A 31 -13.41 -5.37 -26.53
CA LYS A 31 -13.83 -5.59 -27.91
C LYS A 31 -15.33 -5.87 -27.99
N VAL A 32 -16.08 -4.85 -28.38
CA VAL A 32 -17.42 -5.02 -28.95
C VAL A 32 -17.25 -5.67 -30.32
N THR A 33 -17.42 -6.99 -30.41
CA THR A 33 -17.56 -7.66 -31.71
C THR A 33 -19.01 -7.53 -32.17
N ASP A 34 -19.29 -6.45 -32.89
CA ASP A 34 -20.48 -6.34 -33.72
C ASP A 34 -20.33 -7.33 -34.89
N ASN A 35 -20.95 -8.50 -34.77
CA ASN A 35 -21.57 -9.31 -35.83
C ASN A 35 -21.72 -10.78 -35.40
N ILE A 36 -22.79 -11.10 -34.65
CA ILE A 36 -23.29 -12.48 -34.53
C ILE A 36 -24.82 -12.43 -34.78
N PRO A 37 -25.38 -13.31 -35.64
CA PRO A 37 -26.84 -13.39 -35.85
C PRO A 37 -27.56 -13.75 -34.54
N PRO A 38 -28.83 -13.35 -34.36
CA PRO A 38 -29.50 -13.50 -33.07
C PRO A 38 -29.85 -14.97 -32.81
N THR A 39 -29.00 -15.67 -32.08
CA THR A 39 -29.40 -16.88 -31.36
C THR A 39 -29.96 -16.46 -30.01
N THR A 40 -31.20 -16.82 -29.72
CA THR A 40 -31.84 -16.64 -28.42
C THR A 40 -30.97 -17.33 -27.36
N GLN A 41 -30.17 -16.55 -26.63
CA GLN A 41 -29.40 -17.04 -25.49
C GLN A 41 -30.37 -17.56 -24.43
N SER A 42 -30.07 -18.71 -23.82
CA SER A 42 -30.84 -19.21 -22.69
C SER A 42 -30.72 -18.22 -21.51
N GLU A 43 -31.75 -18.15 -20.67
CA GLU A 43 -31.74 -17.29 -19.47
C GLU A 43 -30.56 -17.61 -18.53
N GLU A 44 -30.09 -18.87 -18.52
CA GLU A 44 -28.91 -19.28 -17.77
C GLU A 44 -27.62 -18.66 -18.33
N THR A 45 -27.48 -18.60 -19.66
CA THR A 45 -26.34 -17.93 -20.30
C THR A 45 -26.36 -16.42 -20.06
N ILE A 46 -27.54 -15.79 -20.07
CA ILE A 46 -27.69 -14.35 -19.76
C ILE A 46 -27.31 -14.07 -18.29
N LYS A 47 -27.76 -14.93 -17.35
CA LYS A 47 -27.39 -14.81 -15.93
C LYS A 47 -25.90 -15.04 -15.69
N ALA A 48 -25.30 -16.03 -16.36
CA ALA A 48 -23.87 -16.30 -16.28
C ALA A 48 -23.04 -15.14 -16.84
N GLN A 49 -23.44 -14.58 -17.99
CA GLN A 49 -22.77 -13.42 -18.59
C GLN A 49 -22.89 -12.19 -17.69
N LYS A 50 -24.08 -11.88 -17.17
CA LYS A 50 -24.28 -10.77 -16.23
C LYS A 50 -23.45 -10.93 -14.95
N THR A 51 -23.31 -12.16 -14.45
CA THR A 51 -22.48 -12.46 -13.28
C THR A 51 -20.99 -12.26 -13.60
N LEU A 52 -20.55 -12.71 -14.77
CA LEU A 52 -19.18 -12.49 -15.26
C LEU A 52 -18.88 -11.01 -15.46
N ASP A 53 -19.80 -10.23 -16.01
CA ASP A 53 -19.64 -8.79 -16.23
C ASP A 53 -19.58 -8.01 -14.91
N LEU A 54 -20.35 -8.41 -13.90
CA LEU A 54 -20.27 -7.86 -12.54
C LEU A 54 -18.92 -8.18 -11.89
N LEU A 55 -18.45 -9.43 -12.00
CA LEU A 55 -17.13 -9.83 -11.51
C LEU A 55 -16.00 -9.09 -12.24
N LYS A 56 -16.15 -8.85 -13.54
CA LYS A 56 -15.21 -8.07 -14.35
C LYS A 56 -15.10 -6.65 -13.85
N THR A 57 -16.26 -6.02 -13.67
CA THR A 57 -16.39 -4.66 -13.13
C THR A 57 -15.79 -4.56 -11.73
N GLU A 58 -16.10 -5.51 -10.84
CA GLU A 58 -15.54 -5.54 -9.47
C GLU A 58 -14.01 -5.74 -9.48
N GLY A 59 -13.50 -6.65 -10.32
CA GLY A 59 -12.07 -6.84 -10.52
C GLY A 59 -11.36 -5.60 -11.10
N GLN A 60 -12.02 -4.83 -11.96
CA GLN A 60 -11.51 -3.55 -12.46
C GLN A 60 -11.41 -2.49 -11.36
N TYR A 61 -12.34 -2.44 -10.41
CA TYR A 61 -12.25 -1.49 -9.30
C TYR A 61 -11.18 -1.89 -8.28
N LEU A 62 -11.09 -3.17 -7.96
CA LEU A 62 -10.13 -3.67 -6.98
C LEU A 62 -8.69 -3.63 -7.48
N PHE A 63 -8.46 -3.95 -8.75
CA PHE A 63 -7.12 -4.13 -9.33
C PHE A 63 -6.79 -3.14 -10.45
N GLY A 64 -7.76 -2.39 -10.96
CA GLY A 64 -7.58 -1.53 -12.14
C GLY A 64 -7.65 -2.32 -13.45
N ASN A 65 -7.44 -1.63 -14.56
CA ASN A 65 -7.18 -2.24 -15.88
C ASN A 65 -5.68 -2.48 -16.05
N TYR A 66 -5.00 -2.89 -14.97
CA TYR A 66 -3.55 -2.83 -14.90
C TYR A 66 -2.88 -3.52 -16.10
N ASP A 67 -2.19 -2.73 -16.93
CA ASP A 67 -1.21 -3.23 -17.89
C ASP A 67 0.18 -2.76 -17.42
N PRO A 68 1.10 -3.69 -17.11
CA PRO A 68 2.44 -3.32 -16.66
C PRO A 68 3.23 -2.52 -17.70
N ASN A 69 2.87 -2.57 -18.97
CA ASN A 69 3.57 -1.91 -20.08
C ASN A 69 2.92 -0.60 -20.51
N ASP A 70 1.77 -0.27 -19.94
CA ASP A 70 1.03 0.94 -20.27
C ASP A 70 0.83 1.80 -19.01
N SER A 71 1.51 2.96 -18.98
CA SER A 71 1.35 3.88 -17.85
C SER A 71 -0.03 4.56 -17.81
N THR A 72 -0.81 4.44 -18.89
CA THR A 72 -2.12 5.03 -19.10
C THR A 72 -3.28 4.19 -18.59
N THR A 73 -3.05 2.96 -18.10
CA THR A 73 -4.13 2.19 -17.47
C THR A 73 -4.41 2.66 -16.04
N ALA A 74 -5.69 2.71 -15.68
CA ALA A 74 -6.16 2.96 -14.31
C ALA A 74 -5.66 1.87 -13.36
N LYS A 75 -5.32 2.26 -12.14
CA LYS A 75 -5.07 1.32 -11.03
C LYS A 75 -6.30 1.18 -10.15
N GLY A 76 -6.40 0.04 -9.46
CA GLY A 76 -7.46 -0.25 -8.50
C GLY A 76 -7.04 -0.04 -7.06
N TYR A 77 -7.99 -0.10 -6.14
CA TYR A 77 -7.76 0.22 -4.72
C TYR A 77 -6.66 -0.61 -4.05
N ILE A 78 -6.57 -1.91 -4.35
CA ILE A 78 -5.55 -2.81 -3.80
C ILE A 78 -4.14 -2.32 -4.16
N ASP A 79 -3.96 -1.90 -5.40
CA ASP A 79 -2.67 -1.42 -5.89
C ASP A 79 -2.30 -0.10 -5.24
N HIS A 80 -3.26 0.82 -5.11
CA HIS A 80 -3.02 2.11 -4.46
C HIS A 80 -2.62 1.92 -3.00
N ALA A 81 -3.32 1.07 -2.28
CA ALA A 81 -3.03 0.78 -0.89
C ALA A 81 -1.65 0.11 -0.71
N LEU A 82 -1.34 -0.95 -1.46
CA LEU A 82 -0.12 -1.72 -1.19
C LEU A 82 1.15 -1.10 -1.78
N ASP A 83 1.05 -0.42 -2.91
CA ASP A 83 2.16 0.40 -3.39
C ASP A 83 2.47 1.49 -2.36
N THR A 84 1.43 2.14 -1.82
CA THR A 84 1.61 3.14 -0.76
C THR A 84 2.20 2.53 0.48
N PHE A 85 1.66 1.42 0.99
CA PHE A 85 2.17 0.74 2.19
C PHE A 85 3.66 0.39 2.05
N SER A 86 4.04 -0.21 0.91
CA SER A 86 5.39 -0.71 0.69
C SER A 86 6.40 0.40 0.40
N GLN A 87 6.03 1.40 -0.41
CA GLN A 87 6.93 2.49 -0.79
C GLN A 87 6.94 3.63 0.22
N GLY A 88 5.86 3.78 0.98
CA GLY A 88 5.61 4.79 2.02
C GLY A 88 6.00 4.32 3.42
N PRO A 89 5.04 4.01 4.30
CA PRO A 89 5.28 3.87 5.73
C PRO A 89 6.18 2.66 6.08
N LEU A 90 6.06 1.52 5.39
CA LEU A 90 6.97 0.37 5.62
C LEU A 90 8.42 0.76 5.33
N GLN A 91 8.64 1.43 4.20
CA GLN A 91 9.98 1.83 3.77
C GLN A 91 10.58 2.90 4.67
N LEU A 92 9.78 3.88 5.11
CA LEU A 92 10.18 4.89 6.08
C LEU A 92 10.64 4.24 7.40
N ALA A 93 9.84 3.31 7.94
CA ALA A 93 10.18 2.61 9.18
C ALA A 93 11.49 1.82 9.07
N ILE A 94 11.67 1.08 7.97
CA ILE A 94 12.89 0.29 7.72
C ILE A 94 14.13 1.19 7.62
N ASP A 95 14.08 2.25 6.82
CA ASP A 95 15.25 3.10 6.60
C ASP A 95 15.55 3.98 7.82
N ALA A 96 14.53 4.43 8.57
CA ALA A 96 14.72 5.07 9.86
C ALA A 96 15.40 4.13 10.88
N LYS A 97 15.01 2.85 10.93
CA LYS A 97 15.68 1.88 11.81
C LYS A 97 17.15 1.67 11.44
N LYS A 98 17.46 1.57 10.14
CA LYS A 98 18.84 1.47 9.68
C LYS A 98 19.65 2.70 10.06
N LEU A 99 19.07 3.90 9.92
CA LEU A 99 19.71 5.13 10.38
C LEU A 99 19.96 5.08 11.88
N PHE A 100 18.96 4.71 12.68
CA PHE A 100 19.08 4.63 14.12
C PHE A 100 20.17 3.66 14.59
N ASP A 101 20.28 2.50 13.93
CA ASP A 101 21.33 1.52 14.24
C ASP A 101 22.73 2.01 13.84
N LYS A 102 22.82 2.89 12.84
CA LYS A 102 24.07 3.47 12.34
C LYS A 102 24.51 4.69 13.15
N ASP A 103 23.58 5.60 13.41
CA ASP A 103 23.82 6.90 14.03
C ASP A 103 22.54 7.42 14.72
N LYS A 104 22.47 7.22 16.03
CA LYS A 104 21.39 7.74 16.87
C LYS A 104 21.40 9.26 17.00
N THR A 105 22.55 9.91 16.77
CA THR A 105 22.70 11.36 16.94
C THR A 105 22.00 12.14 15.82
N ALA A 106 21.65 11.47 14.73
CA ALA A 106 20.80 12.02 13.68
C ALA A 106 19.35 12.29 14.13
N PHE A 107 18.96 11.83 15.32
CA PHE A 107 17.61 11.99 15.86
C PHE A 107 17.61 12.93 17.06
N TYR A 108 16.52 13.67 17.23
CA TYR A 108 16.26 14.41 18.46
C TYR A 108 15.76 13.46 19.55
N TYR A 109 16.42 13.45 20.70
CA TYR A 109 16.03 12.60 21.82
C TYR A 109 15.09 13.34 22.79
N ARG A 110 14.03 12.65 23.24
CA ARG A 110 13.16 13.07 24.35
C ARG A 110 13.17 11.99 25.42
N GLU A 111 13.39 12.38 26.68
CA GLU A 111 13.29 11.47 27.83
C GLU A 111 11.87 10.95 28.07
N LYS A 112 10.88 11.77 27.72
CA LYS A 112 9.46 11.45 27.76
C LYS A 112 8.85 11.71 26.38
N CYS A 113 8.48 10.65 25.67
CA CYS A 113 8.06 10.76 24.28
C CYS A 113 6.67 11.40 24.11
N MET A 114 5.73 11.00 24.98
CA MET A 114 4.31 11.35 24.88
C MET A 114 3.77 11.72 26.25
N ASP A 115 2.74 12.55 26.29
CA ASP A 115 2.12 12.94 27.55
C ASP A 115 1.11 11.92 28.10
N SER A 116 0.59 11.04 27.23
CA SER A 116 -0.36 9.98 27.55
C SER A 116 -0.17 8.78 26.60
N GLY A 117 -0.92 7.69 26.84
CA GLY A 117 -0.88 6.48 26.00
C GLY A 117 0.18 5.43 26.39
N THR A 118 0.29 4.38 25.58
CA THR A 118 1.12 3.18 25.84
C THR A 118 2.59 3.49 26.08
N TYR A 119 3.11 4.54 25.44
CA TYR A 119 4.52 4.94 25.53
C TYR A 119 4.76 6.24 26.32
N ALA A 120 3.80 6.70 27.13
CA ALA A 120 3.90 7.95 27.89
C ALA A 120 5.13 8.06 28.82
N ASN A 121 5.64 6.92 29.29
CA ASN A 121 6.80 6.85 30.19
C ASN A 121 8.08 6.33 29.51
N THR A 122 8.12 6.35 28.18
CA THR A 122 9.24 5.83 27.39
C THR A 122 9.95 7.00 26.71
N GLY A 123 11.29 7.01 26.77
CA GLY A 123 12.08 7.95 25.97
C GLY A 123 12.03 7.58 24.49
N CYS A 124 12.33 8.52 23.61
CA CYS A 124 12.30 8.25 22.18
C CYS A 124 13.22 9.15 21.37
N TYR A 125 13.50 8.70 20.16
CA TYR A 125 14.30 9.38 19.15
C TYR A 125 13.40 9.78 17.99
N ILE A 126 13.44 11.04 17.59
CA ILE A 126 12.45 11.65 16.71
C ILE A 126 13.14 12.28 15.49
N LEU A 127 12.57 12.03 14.32
CA LEU A 127 12.72 12.87 13.13
C LEU A 127 11.38 13.56 12.87
N PHE A 128 11.40 14.88 12.65
CA PHE A 128 10.18 15.66 12.50
C PHE A 128 10.31 16.73 11.43
N GLY A 129 9.35 16.76 10.50
CA GLY A 129 9.28 17.72 9.42
C GLY A 129 10.24 17.46 8.25
N ASP A 130 9.99 18.18 7.16
CA ASP A 130 10.55 17.94 5.82
C ASP A 130 12.08 17.86 5.76
N ASN A 131 12.77 18.97 6.06
CA ASN A 131 14.22 19.04 5.93
C ASN A 131 14.94 18.05 6.86
N VAL A 132 14.45 17.84 8.08
CA VAL A 132 15.06 16.93 9.05
C VAL A 132 14.98 15.49 8.55
N ILE A 133 13.78 15.05 8.15
CA ILE A 133 13.57 13.67 7.67
C ILE A 133 14.36 13.43 6.37
N LYS A 134 14.30 14.36 5.40
CA LYS A 134 15.05 14.24 4.15
C LYS A 134 16.55 14.12 4.36
N ASN A 135 17.13 15.03 5.15
CA ASN A 135 18.57 15.03 5.42
C ASN A 135 19.01 13.76 6.15
N ALA A 136 18.22 13.32 7.12
CA ALA A 136 18.48 12.12 7.90
C ALA A 136 18.43 10.85 7.02
N LEU A 137 17.32 10.61 6.32
CA LEU A 137 17.09 9.35 5.60
C LEU A 137 17.89 9.24 4.28
N ASN A 138 18.27 10.36 3.66
CA ASN A 138 19.17 10.34 2.50
C ASN A 138 20.58 9.84 2.85
N ASN A 139 20.97 9.80 4.13
CA ASN A 139 22.21 9.15 4.59
C ASN A 139 22.16 7.61 4.52
N ILE A 140 20.96 7.04 4.37
CA ILE A 140 20.73 5.59 4.18
C ILE A 140 20.43 5.29 2.73
N ASN A 141 19.57 6.08 2.09
CA ASN A 141 19.18 5.89 0.70
C ASN A 141 19.33 7.21 -0.07
N PRO A 142 20.54 7.49 -0.61
CA PRO A 142 20.81 8.76 -1.27
C PRO A 142 19.81 9.04 -2.39
N GLN A 143 19.27 10.26 -2.41
CA GLN A 143 18.34 10.78 -3.42
C GLN A 143 16.93 10.19 -3.40
N LYS A 144 16.62 9.19 -2.57
CA LYS A 144 15.27 8.59 -2.56
C LYS A 144 14.21 9.56 -2.04
N TYR A 145 14.54 10.35 -1.02
CA TYR A 145 13.59 11.20 -0.31
C TYR A 145 13.58 12.65 -0.78
N THR A 146 14.44 13.01 -1.75
CA THR A 146 14.59 14.40 -2.22
C THR A 146 13.27 14.98 -2.76
N SER A 147 12.48 14.17 -3.46
CA SER A 147 11.20 14.58 -4.07
C SER A 147 9.97 14.16 -3.25
N TRP A 148 10.18 13.75 -2.01
CA TRP A 148 9.08 13.53 -1.07
C TRP A 148 8.69 14.85 -0.42
N ASP A 149 7.57 14.87 0.29
CA ASP A 149 7.15 16.00 1.09
C ASP A 149 6.72 15.49 2.47
N PHE A 150 7.33 16.00 3.54
CA PHE A 150 6.95 15.65 4.91
C PHE A 150 6.35 16.84 5.69
N ASP A 151 5.93 17.90 4.98
CA ASP A 151 5.25 19.09 5.50
C ASP A 151 4.13 19.51 4.54
N VAL A 152 3.16 18.61 4.35
CA VAL A 152 2.06 18.79 3.40
C VAL A 152 1.13 19.89 3.89
N ASN A 153 0.95 20.93 3.09
CA ASN A 153 0.15 22.10 3.42
C ASN A 153 -0.80 22.45 2.27
N ASP A 154 -1.47 23.60 2.38
CA ASP A 154 -2.47 24.05 1.40
C ASP A 154 -1.92 24.15 -0.03
N ASN A 155 -0.60 24.35 -0.21
CA ASN A 155 0.01 24.44 -1.53
C ASN A 155 -0.03 23.09 -2.27
N GLU A 156 0.21 21.97 -1.59
CA GLU A 156 0.25 20.64 -2.19
C GLU A 156 -1.13 20.13 -2.60
N ILE A 157 -2.18 20.60 -1.93
CA ILE A 157 -3.58 20.26 -2.22
C ILE A 157 -4.31 21.34 -3.02
N ALA A 158 -3.62 22.41 -3.41
CA ALA A 158 -4.22 23.53 -4.11
C ALA A 158 -4.90 23.09 -5.42
N GLY A 159 -6.15 23.53 -5.62
CA GLY A 159 -6.94 23.21 -6.81
C GLY A 159 -7.64 21.85 -6.78
N MET A 160 -7.45 21.05 -5.72
CA MET A 160 -8.23 19.82 -5.51
C MET A 160 -9.60 20.17 -4.90
N LYS A 161 -10.65 19.46 -5.31
CA LYS A 161 -11.99 19.61 -4.73
C LYS A 161 -12.08 18.79 -3.44
N LEU A 162 -11.79 19.44 -2.31
CA LEU A 162 -11.74 18.84 -0.97
C LEU A 162 -12.74 19.50 -0.01
N SER A 163 -13.33 18.74 0.90
CA SER A 163 -14.03 19.27 2.08
C SER A 163 -13.03 19.75 3.14
N GLU A 164 -13.49 20.57 4.10
CA GLU A 164 -12.67 21.01 5.23
C GLU A 164 -12.11 19.82 6.03
N ASP A 165 -12.91 18.78 6.27
CA ASP A 165 -12.46 17.55 6.92
C ASP A 165 -11.35 16.85 6.12
N GLN A 166 -11.44 16.85 4.79
CA GLN A 166 -10.40 16.26 3.94
C GLN A 166 -9.13 17.09 3.93
N ILE A 167 -9.24 18.43 3.95
CA ILE A 167 -8.08 19.32 4.08
C ILE A 167 -7.37 19.01 5.39
N ASN A 168 -8.07 19.06 6.53
CA ASN A 168 -7.50 18.77 7.85
C ASN A 168 -6.90 17.36 7.95
N LYS A 169 -7.47 16.40 7.23
CA LYS A 169 -6.95 15.04 7.20
C LYS A 169 -5.64 14.93 6.42
N PHE A 170 -5.56 15.55 5.25
CA PHE A 170 -4.46 15.40 4.30
C PHE A 170 -3.46 16.56 4.30
N THR A 171 -3.49 17.43 5.32
CA THR A 171 -2.41 18.37 5.63
C THR A 171 -1.81 18.05 7.00
N GLY A 172 -0.56 18.47 7.22
CA GLY A 172 0.19 18.26 8.44
C GLY A 172 1.62 17.80 8.19
N LYS A 173 2.38 17.64 9.29
CA LYS A 173 3.78 17.22 9.24
C LYS A 173 3.96 15.76 9.53
N THR A 174 4.98 15.15 8.93
CA THR A 174 5.37 13.78 9.28
C THR A 174 6.27 13.77 10.50
N MET A 175 6.11 12.74 11.32
CA MET A 175 7.05 12.39 12.37
C MET A 175 7.41 10.90 12.28
N ILE A 176 8.68 10.59 12.52
CA ILE A 176 9.16 9.23 12.72
C ILE A 176 9.70 9.12 14.13
N ILE A 177 9.11 8.24 14.94
CA ILE A 177 9.44 8.05 16.35
C ILE A 177 10.03 6.66 16.53
N ILE A 178 11.15 6.56 17.24
CA ILE A 178 11.75 5.28 17.65
C ILE A 178 11.80 5.26 19.17
N PHE A 179 11.04 4.35 19.78
CA PHE A 179 10.98 4.25 21.24
C PHE A 179 12.22 3.57 21.80
N ASP A 180 12.78 4.22 22.83
CA ASP A 180 13.97 3.74 23.53
C ASP A 180 13.58 2.69 24.56
N ASN A 181 13.99 1.45 24.32
CA ASN A 181 13.73 0.37 25.26
C ASN A 181 14.70 0.49 26.44
N ARG A 182 14.17 0.69 27.65
CA ARG A 182 14.98 0.78 28.88
C ARG A 182 15.84 -0.47 29.12
N ASN A 183 15.40 -1.63 28.65
CA ASN A 183 16.22 -2.84 28.72
C ASN A 183 17.16 -2.88 27.52
N THR A 184 18.45 -2.61 27.78
CA THR A 184 19.51 -2.59 26.76
C THR A 184 19.71 -3.93 26.05
N ASP A 185 19.32 -5.04 26.68
CA ASP A 185 19.37 -6.38 26.08
C ASP A 185 18.21 -6.62 25.12
N LYS A 186 17.12 -5.84 25.26
CA LYS A 186 15.95 -5.88 24.39
C LYS A 186 16.04 -4.76 23.35
N LYS A 187 16.71 -5.05 22.23
CA LYS A 187 16.79 -4.15 21.05
C LYS A 187 15.50 -4.08 20.22
N TYR A 188 14.36 -4.33 20.86
CA TYR A 188 13.03 -4.22 20.27
C TYR A 188 12.61 -2.76 20.32
N ASN A 189 13.08 -1.97 19.36
CA ASN A 189 12.62 -0.60 19.19
C ASN A 189 11.37 -0.63 18.32
N ASP A 190 10.26 -0.17 18.88
CA ASP A 190 9.06 0.14 18.11
C ASP A 190 9.30 1.45 17.35
N ILE A 191 8.94 1.44 16.07
CA ILE A 191 9.14 2.53 15.12
C ILE A 191 7.77 2.94 14.63
N TRP A 192 7.40 4.19 14.90
CA TRP A 192 6.14 4.76 14.48
C TRP A 192 6.38 5.75 13.35
N VAL A 193 5.62 5.59 12.27
CA VAL A 193 5.47 6.60 11.21
C VAL A 193 4.09 7.22 11.40
N THR A 194 4.04 8.53 11.65
CA THR A 194 2.80 9.27 11.94
C THR A 194 2.76 10.58 11.16
N GLY A 195 1.59 11.22 11.11
CA GLY A 195 1.39 12.48 10.40
C GLY A 195 0.97 12.30 8.95
N VAL A 196 1.29 13.30 8.14
CA VAL A 196 0.99 13.34 6.71
C VAL A 196 2.27 13.49 5.90
N PHE A 197 2.39 12.74 4.80
CA PHE A 197 3.49 12.90 3.83
C PHE A 197 2.99 12.76 2.39
N GLY A 198 3.64 13.49 1.49
CA GLY A 198 3.58 13.29 0.06
C GLY A 198 4.73 12.41 -0.42
N TYR A 199 4.47 11.48 -1.32
CA TYR A 199 5.53 10.74 -2.01
C TYR A 199 5.33 10.74 -3.53
N PRO A 200 6.42 10.74 -4.31
CA PRO A 200 6.34 10.77 -5.76
C PRO A 200 5.74 9.46 -6.26
N TYR A 201 4.75 9.60 -7.13
CA TYR A 201 4.04 8.51 -7.75
C TYR A 201 3.95 8.69 -9.26
N LYS A 202 4.21 7.61 -10.01
CA LYS A 202 4.21 7.63 -11.46
C LYS A 202 3.03 6.83 -12.02
N GLN A 203 1.99 7.54 -12.43
CA GLN A 203 0.88 7.03 -13.22
C GLN A 203 0.37 8.19 -14.08
N SER A 204 0.25 7.97 -15.39
CA SER A 204 -0.33 8.97 -16.27
C SER A 204 -1.84 8.79 -16.38
N TRP A 205 -2.36 7.56 -16.41
CA TRP A 205 -3.78 7.29 -16.68
C TRP A 205 -4.33 8.10 -17.90
N GLY A 206 -3.50 8.26 -18.94
CA GLY A 206 -3.85 9.07 -20.13
C GLY A 206 -3.73 10.58 -19.93
N LEU A 207 -3.43 11.05 -18.72
CA LEU A 207 -3.10 12.44 -18.40
C LEU A 207 -1.69 12.80 -18.87
N THR A 208 -1.48 14.08 -19.17
CA THR A 208 -0.17 14.66 -19.49
C THR A 208 0.78 14.64 -18.27
N GLN A 209 0.22 14.57 -17.06
CA GLN A 209 0.98 14.52 -15.83
C GLN A 209 1.68 13.15 -15.69
N THR A 210 3.01 13.16 -15.62
CA THR A 210 3.82 11.94 -15.49
C THR A 210 4.39 11.74 -14.08
N ASP A 211 4.39 12.81 -13.29
CA ASP A 211 4.78 12.83 -11.88
C ASP A 211 3.63 13.41 -11.05
N GLN A 212 3.08 12.58 -10.17
CA GLN A 212 2.04 12.97 -9.21
C GLN A 212 2.61 12.86 -7.79
N LEU A 213 2.19 13.76 -6.90
CA LEU A 213 2.42 13.59 -5.46
C LEU A 213 1.22 12.85 -4.89
N ARG A 214 1.44 11.68 -4.27
CA ARG A 214 0.40 11.01 -3.49
C ARG A 214 0.52 11.40 -2.04
N ILE A 215 -0.54 11.98 -1.51
CA ILE A 215 -0.59 12.43 -0.13
C ILE A 215 -1.15 11.30 0.72
N VAL A 216 -0.44 10.96 1.78
CA VAL A 216 -0.75 9.87 2.68
C VAL A 216 -0.97 10.45 4.06
N SER A 217 -2.10 10.13 4.69
CA SER A 217 -2.41 10.48 6.07
C SER A 217 -2.45 9.22 6.91
N MET A 218 -1.69 9.18 8.00
CA MET A 218 -1.78 8.09 8.97
C MET A 218 -3.07 8.22 9.77
N ASN A 219 -3.87 7.16 9.81
CA ASN A 219 -5.20 7.20 10.40
C ASN A 219 -5.20 6.71 11.84
N GLU A 220 -6.05 7.35 12.63
CA GLU A 220 -6.38 6.92 13.97
C GLU A 220 -7.46 5.84 13.93
N ALA A 221 -7.08 4.57 13.76
CA ALA A 221 -8.01 3.45 13.86
C ALA A 221 -8.23 2.99 15.32
N ASP A 222 -7.31 3.32 16.23
CA ASP A 222 -7.35 2.99 17.65
C ASP A 222 -6.59 4.05 18.46
N SER A 223 -7.20 4.46 19.59
CA SER A 223 -6.61 5.35 20.59
C SER A 223 -5.22 4.97 21.08
N ASN A 224 -4.85 3.69 21.03
CA ASN A 224 -3.54 3.21 21.48
C ASN A 224 -2.36 3.70 20.61
N TYR A 225 -2.63 4.16 19.38
CA TYR A 225 -1.63 4.64 18.42
C TYR A 225 -1.84 6.11 18.04
N GLN A 226 -2.54 6.87 18.89
CA GLN A 226 -2.65 8.32 18.75
C GLN A 226 -1.30 8.98 19.07
N VAL A 227 -0.88 9.88 18.20
CA VAL A 227 0.22 10.81 18.45
C VAL A 227 -0.35 12.22 18.36
N THR A 228 -0.30 12.94 19.49
CA THR A 228 -0.57 14.37 19.51
C THR A 228 0.72 15.13 19.23
N LEU A 229 0.75 15.80 18.10
CA LEU A 229 1.75 16.78 17.71
C LEU A 229 1.41 18.12 18.36
N THR A 230 2.42 18.82 18.86
CA THR A 230 2.33 20.22 19.25
C THR A 230 3.30 21.00 18.38
N TYR A 231 2.78 21.94 17.61
CA TYR A 231 3.55 22.80 16.73
C TYR A 231 4.19 23.97 17.50
N ASP A 232 5.13 24.68 16.86
CA ASP A 232 5.85 25.81 17.48
C ASP A 232 4.92 26.97 17.89
N ASP A 233 3.74 27.06 17.27
CA ASP A 233 2.68 28.02 17.57
C ASP A 233 1.68 27.51 18.63
N GLU A 234 2.01 26.42 19.33
CA GLU A 234 1.22 25.75 20.35
C GLU A 234 -0.09 25.10 19.84
N THR A 235 -0.33 25.11 18.52
CA THR A 235 -1.44 24.33 17.96
C THR A 235 -1.14 22.84 18.10
N THR A 236 -2.19 22.05 18.31
CA THR A 236 -2.06 20.60 18.44
C THR A 236 -2.84 19.86 17.37
N GLU A 237 -2.28 18.76 16.91
CA GLU A 237 -2.91 17.88 15.95
C GLU A 237 -2.70 16.44 16.36
N THR A 238 -3.78 15.66 16.37
CA THR A 238 -3.70 14.23 16.67
C THR A 238 -3.81 13.43 15.37
N LYS A 239 -2.83 12.56 15.13
CA LYS A 239 -2.82 11.63 14.00
C LYS A 239 -2.60 10.21 14.51
N GLY A 240 -2.98 9.22 13.72
CA GLY A 240 -2.61 7.84 14.01
C GLY A 240 -1.16 7.54 13.63
N ALA A 241 -0.72 6.32 13.91
CA ALA A 241 0.60 5.86 13.55
C ALA A 241 0.56 4.45 12.95
N LEU A 242 1.44 4.21 11.99
CA LEU A 242 1.82 2.85 11.61
C LEU A 242 3.01 2.43 12.48
N SER A 243 2.86 1.31 13.18
CA SER A 243 3.83 0.83 14.17
C SER A 243 4.48 -0.48 13.70
N ILE A 244 5.82 -0.48 13.66
CA ILE A 244 6.65 -1.61 13.25
C ILE A 244 7.82 -1.73 14.21
N TYR A 245 8.17 -2.95 14.61
CA TYR A 245 9.48 -3.21 15.22
C TYR A 245 10.29 -4.25 14.43
N LYS A 246 11.61 -4.12 14.48
CA LYS A 246 12.54 -5.14 13.99
C LYS A 246 12.80 -6.15 15.10
N ASP A 247 12.56 -7.43 14.87
CA ASP A 247 12.83 -8.51 15.83
C ASP A 247 14.33 -8.87 15.80
N PRO A 248 15.11 -8.52 16.85
CA PRO A 248 16.54 -8.83 16.92
C PRO A 248 16.84 -10.31 17.14
N THR A 249 15.84 -11.15 17.49
CA THR A 249 16.04 -12.59 17.72
C THR A 249 15.81 -13.44 16.47
N SER A 250 15.38 -12.83 15.37
CA SER A 250 15.20 -13.52 14.10
C SER A 250 16.49 -14.20 13.63
N LYS A 251 16.44 -15.51 13.43
CA LYS A 251 17.56 -16.32 12.94
C LYS A 251 17.59 -16.46 11.42
N ASP A 252 16.48 -16.16 10.75
CA ASP A 252 16.32 -16.26 9.30
C ASP A 252 16.19 -14.86 8.67
N GLY A 253 17.29 -14.11 8.74
CA GLY A 253 17.37 -12.73 8.23
C GLY A 253 16.61 -11.72 9.08
N GLU A 254 16.29 -10.57 8.49
CA GLU A 254 15.60 -9.47 9.16
C GLU A 254 14.10 -9.73 9.21
N LEU A 255 13.50 -9.67 10.40
CA LEU A 255 12.06 -9.76 10.59
C LEU A 255 11.55 -8.42 11.12
N TYR A 256 10.58 -7.85 10.42
CA TYR A 256 9.82 -6.69 10.83
C TYR A 256 8.40 -7.14 11.16
N VAL A 257 7.92 -6.80 12.34
CA VAL A 257 6.58 -7.15 12.82
C VAL A 257 5.75 -5.89 12.83
N LEU A 258 4.61 -5.92 12.16
CA LEU A 258 3.64 -4.83 12.15
C LEU A 258 2.74 -5.00 13.36
N GLN A 259 2.49 -3.92 14.09
CA GLN A 259 1.60 -3.90 15.24
C GLN A 259 0.14 -3.70 14.79
N ASN A 260 -0.79 -3.97 15.72
CA ASN A 260 -2.22 -3.92 15.43
C ASN A 260 -2.69 -2.53 14.98
N ASN A 261 -3.83 -2.47 14.27
CA ASN A 261 -4.54 -1.24 13.90
C ASN A 261 -3.68 -0.21 13.15
N SER A 262 -2.64 -0.68 12.44
CA SER A 262 -1.84 0.16 11.56
C SER A 262 -2.68 0.52 10.34
N SER A 263 -3.01 1.80 10.17
CA SER A 263 -3.86 2.25 9.07
C SER A 263 -3.46 3.60 8.50
N PHE A 264 -3.77 3.79 7.23
CA PHE A 264 -3.58 5.06 6.54
C PHE A 264 -4.58 5.23 5.41
N ASP A 265 -4.74 6.48 5.00
CA ASP A 265 -5.41 6.85 3.77
C ASP A 265 -4.41 7.42 2.78
N VAL A 266 -4.61 7.12 1.51
CA VAL A 266 -3.93 7.80 0.41
C VAL A 266 -4.96 8.61 -0.39
N LEU A 267 -4.70 9.90 -0.53
CA LEU A 267 -5.47 10.78 -1.40
C LEU A 267 -5.04 10.55 -2.84
N THR A 268 -6.00 10.16 -3.69
CA THR A 268 -5.77 10.01 -5.13
C THR A 268 -6.59 11.05 -5.87
N ASN A 269 -5.98 11.62 -6.91
CA ASN A 269 -6.57 12.65 -7.76
C ASN A 269 -6.21 12.37 -9.22
N ASP A 270 -6.31 11.09 -9.60
CA ASP A 270 -5.93 10.59 -10.91
C ASP A 270 -7.12 10.34 -11.83
N ASN A 271 -8.36 10.46 -11.35
CA ASN A 271 -9.58 10.28 -12.15
C ASN A 271 -9.88 11.47 -13.06
N PRO A 272 -9.71 11.35 -14.40
CA PRO A 272 -9.99 12.45 -15.33
C PRO A 272 -11.49 12.73 -15.50
N ASN A 273 -12.36 11.81 -15.09
CA ASN A 273 -13.78 11.90 -15.37
C ASN A 273 -14.52 12.81 -14.38
N THR A 274 -13.89 13.18 -13.26
CA THR A 274 -14.55 13.87 -12.16
C THR A 274 -13.55 14.80 -11.45
N PRO A 275 -13.97 15.98 -10.96
CA PRO A 275 -13.09 16.87 -10.19
C PRO A 275 -12.87 16.43 -8.73
N GLU A 276 -13.69 15.50 -8.22
CA GLU A 276 -13.60 14.95 -6.87
C GLU A 276 -12.38 14.06 -6.68
N VAL A 277 -11.80 14.13 -5.49
CA VAL A 277 -10.74 13.22 -5.07
C VAL A 277 -11.28 11.86 -4.63
N GLU A 278 -10.42 10.84 -4.67
CA GLU A 278 -10.77 9.45 -4.41
C GLU A 278 -9.82 8.88 -3.33
N PRO A 279 -10.11 9.07 -2.03
CA PRO A 279 -9.27 8.51 -0.99
C PRO A 279 -9.36 6.97 -0.96
N VAL A 280 -8.23 6.33 -0.74
CA VAL A 280 -8.13 4.87 -0.52
C VAL A 280 -7.57 4.62 0.88
N SER A 281 -8.34 3.92 1.71
CA SER A 281 -7.95 3.51 3.05
C SER A 281 -7.33 2.12 3.05
N PHE A 282 -6.36 1.88 3.91
CA PHE A 282 -5.81 0.56 4.20
C PHE A 282 -5.66 0.36 5.70
N THR A 283 -6.23 -0.71 6.22
CA THR A 283 -6.15 -1.10 7.64
C THR A 283 -5.62 -2.52 7.76
N ILE A 284 -4.52 -2.66 8.51
CA ILE A 284 -3.89 -3.93 8.83
C ILE A 284 -4.13 -4.23 10.31
N ASN A 285 -4.68 -5.41 10.58
CA ASN A 285 -4.80 -5.93 11.93
C ASN A 285 -3.73 -6.99 12.17
N SER A 286 -3.08 -6.91 13.32
CA SER A 286 -1.98 -7.79 13.70
C SER A 286 -2.10 -8.11 15.18
N ILE A 287 -1.94 -9.38 15.56
CA ILE A 287 -2.01 -9.79 16.96
C ILE A 287 -0.63 -10.33 17.38
N PRO A 288 0.18 -9.53 18.10
CA PRO A 288 1.45 -9.99 18.65
C PRO A 288 1.29 -11.27 19.48
N GLY A 289 2.11 -12.27 19.19
CA GLY A 289 2.07 -13.57 19.88
C GLY A 289 1.11 -14.60 19.29
N ASP A 290 0.26 -14.22 18.34
CA ASP A 290 -0.57 -15.15 17.56
C ASP A 290 0.01 -15.31 16.15
N ASN A 291 0.71 -16.42 15.92
CA ASN A 291 1.33 -16.71 14.62
C ASN A 291 0.35 -16.73 13.45
N SER A 292 -0.94 -17.01 13.69
CA SER A 292 -1.96 -17.04 12.64
C SER A 292 -2.49 -15.64 12.28
N ALA A 293 -2.32 -14.68 13.19
CA ALA A 293 -2.83 -13.31 13.06
C ALA A 293 -1.70 -12.25 13.08
N LEU A 294 -0.43 -12.67 13.12
CA LEU A 294 0.72 -11.77 13.14
C LEU A 294 1.08 -11.27 11.74
N ALA A 295 0.99 -9.96 11.53
CA ALA A 295 1.44 -9.31 10.31
C ALA A 295 2.97 -9.10 10.34
N THR A 296 3.66 -9.53 9.30
CA THR A 296 5.13 -9.50 9.22
C THR A 296 5.64 -9.17 7.83
N TYR A 297 6.82 -8.57 7.79
CA TYR A 297 7.66 -8.45 6.61
C TYR A 297 9.06 -8.99 6.94
N ARG A 298 9.53 -9.97 6.17
CA ARG A 298 10.83 -10.62 6.38
C ARG A 298 11.73 -10.42 5.16
N ILE A 299 13.01 -10.18 5.41
CA ILE A 299 14.08 -10.25 4.43
C ILE A 299 15.04 -11.36 4.87
N LYS A 300 14.95 -12.53 4.24
CA LYS A 300 15.79 -13.69 4.54
C LYS A 300 17.26 -13.44 4.15
N SER A 301 18.17 -14.25 4.67
CA SER A 301 19.62 -14.13 4.39
C SER A 301 19.97 -14.29 2.90
N ASN A 302 19.17 -15.05 2.15
CA ASN A 302 19.30 -15.22 0.70
C ASN A 302 18.61 -14.10 -0.11
N LEU A 303 18.21 -13.01 0.54
CA LEU A 303 17.48 -11.85 0.01
C LEU A 303 16.05 -12.14 -0.46
N THR A 304 15.51 -13.34 -0.18
CA THR A 304 14.08 -13.60 -0.37
C THR A 304 13.30 -12.76 0.64
N GLN A 305 12.34 -12.00 0.14
CA GLN A 305 11.41 -11.20 0.91
C GLN A 305 10.10 -11.97 1.07
N VAL A 306 9.49 -11.86 2.25
CA VAL A 306 8.17 -12.43 2.55
C VAL A 306 7.32 -11.34 3.18
N LEU A 307 6.20 -10.98 2.57
CA LEU A 307 5.14 -10.19 3.20
C LEU A 307 4.02 -11.14 3.59
N ASN A 308 3.62 -11.11 4.86
CA ASN A 308 2.48 -11.86 5.36
C ASN A 308 1.58 -10.93 6.17
N LEU A 309 0.43 -10.57 5.62
CA LEU A 309 -0.62 -9.79 6.26
C LEU A 309 -1.84 -10.71 6.41
N PRO A 310 -1.95 -11.47 7.51
CA PRO A 310 -3.02 -12.47 7.66
C PRO A 310 -4.40 -11.84 7.85
N ASN A 311 -4.47 -10.60 8.35
CA ASN A 311 -5.73 -9.89 8.60
C ASN A 311 -5.66 -8.46 8.05
N VAL A 312 -6.19 -8.27 6.85
CA VAL A 312 -6.55 -6.98 6.28
C VAL A 312 -8.03 -6.75 6.57
N SER A 313 -8.31 -5.79 7.45
CA SER A 313 -9.67 -5.52 7.94
C SER A 313 -10.44 -4.54 7.07
N ALA A 314 -9.74 -3.74 6.28
CA ALA A 314 -10.31 -2.92 5.22
C ALA A 314 -9.23 -2.52 4.22
N ILE A 315 -9.54 -2.64 2.93
CA ILE A 315 -9.10 -1.62 1.97
C ILE A 315 -10.35 -1.12 1.29
N SER A 316 -10.57 0.18 1.42
CA SER A 316 -11.77 0.81 0.94
C SER A 316 -11.43 2.04 0.13
N GLY A 317 -12.20 2.28 -0.92
CA GLY A 317 -12.09 3.49 -1.72
C GLY A 317 -13.41 3.81 -2.36
N THR A 318 -13.55 5.08 -2.75
CA THR A 318 -14.70 5.54 -3.53
C THR A 318 -14.20 6.02 -4.88
N ARG A 319 -14.63 5.37 -5.96
CA ARG A 319 -14.34 5.77 -7.34
C ARG A 319 -15.61 6.31 -7.94
N ILE A 320 -15.55 7.55 -8.40
CA ILE A 320 -16.73 8.28 -8.84
C ILE A 320 -16.82 8.16 -10.37
N GLU A 321 -17.88 7.51 -10.84
CA GLU A 321 -18.26 7.48 -12.24
C GLU A 321 -19.54 8.29 -12.46
N ASN A 322 -19.56 9.16 -13.48
CA ASN A 322 -20.67 10.08 -13.74
C ASN A 322 -21.96 9.38 -14.20
N GLU A 323 -21.85 8.21 -14.84
CA GLU A 323 -22.99 7.56 -15.50
C GLU A 323 -23.43 6.26 -14.84
N THR A 324 -22.72 5.73 -13.82
CA THR A 324 -23.12 4.47 -13.14
C THR A 324 -22.71 4.42 -11.65
N PRO A 325 -23.43 5.13 -10.74
CA PRO A 325 -22.96 5.40 -9.37
C PRO A 325 -23.02 4.23 -8.36
N SER A 326 -23.62 3.09 -8.71
CA SER A 326 -24.01 2.06 -7.73
C SER A 326 -22.88 1.17 -7.21
N ALA A 327 -21.64 1.35 -7.68
CA ALA A 327 -20.48 0.54 -7.31
C ALA A 327 -19.30 1.35 -6.75
N ASN A 328 -19.52 2.64 -6.45
CA ASN A 328 -18.44 3.59 -6.21
C ASN A 328 -17.63 3.25 -4.96
N THR A 329 -18.29 2.90 -3.85
CA THR A 329 -17.62 2.48 -2.62
C THR A 329 -17.37 0.98 -2.63
N GLN A 330 -16.10 0.59 -2.57
CA GLN A 330 -15.69 -0.80 -2.39
C GLN A 330 -15.00 -0.96 -1.05
N ASN A 331 -15.16 -2.13 -0.42
CA ASN A 331 -14.40 -2.53 0.74
C ASN A 331 -14.02 -4.00 0.60
N PHE A 332 -12.78 -4.35 0.87
CA PHE A 332 -12.39 -5.75 0.99
C PHE A 332 -11.77 -6.07 2.34
N THR A 333 -11.96 -7.32 2.72
CA THR A 333 -11.30 -7.94 3.87
C THR A 333 -10.59 -9.21 3.44
N GLY A 334 -9.54 -9.61 4.16
CA GLY A 334 -8.89 -10.89 3.93
C GLY A 334 -7.41 -10.92 4.28
N SER A 335 -6.59 -11.57 3.46
CA SER A 335 -5.16 -11.78 3.73
C SER A 335 -4.30 -11.59 2.50
N ILE A 336 -3.06 -11.16 2.71
CA ILE A 336 -2.07 -10.94 1.66
C ILE A 336 -0.78 -11.67 2.01
N TYR A 337 -0.39 -12.64 1.19
CA TYR A 337 0.92 -13.28 1.26
C TYR A 337 1.68 -13.13 -0.06
N LEU A 338 2.93 -12.66 0.02
CA LEU A 338 3.87 -12.58 -1.10
C LEU A 338 5.23 -13.14 -0.67
N GLU A 339 5.87 -13.93 -1.52
CA GLU A 339 7.23 -14.43 -1.29
C GLU A 339 8.05 -14.43 -2.59
N GLY A 340 9.25 -13.85 -2.56
CA GLY A 340 10.12 -13.79 -3.72
C GLY A 340 11.25 -12.80 -3.54
N ARG A 341 11.99 -12.51 -4.61
CA ARG A 341 12.95 -11.39 -4.59
C ARG A 341 12.27 -10.15 -5.17
N ASN A 342 12.54 -8.99 -4.56
CA ASN A 342 11.97 -7.71 -4.97
C ASN A 342 10.44 -7.75 -5.02
N ILE A 343 9.77 -8.24 -3.96
CA ILE A 343 8.31 -8.47 -3.95
C ILE A 343 7.47 -7.20 -4.09
N PHE A 344 8.07 -6.01 -4.04
CA PHE A 344 7.40 -4.74 -4.30
C PHE A 344 7.76 -4.16 -5.68
N THR A 345 8.86 -4.62 -6.28
CA THR A 345 9.37 -4.16 -7.58
C THR A 345 9.70 -5.34 -8.50
N PHE A 346 8.90 -6.40 -8.48
CA PHE A 346 9.20 -7.70 -9.09
C PHE A 346 9.38 -7.64 -10.60
N LYS A 347 8.74 -6.69 -11.28
CA LYS A 347 8.99 -6.44 -12.71
C LYS A 347 10.45 -6.08 -13.01
N GLN A 348 11.14 -5.49 -12.04
CA GLN A 348 12.57 -5.16 -12.09
C GLN A 348 13.47 -6.27 -11.56
N ALA A 349 12.88 -7.38 -11.07
CA ALA A 349 13.65 -8.54 -10.68
C ALA A 349 14.36 -9.18 -11.90
N LEU A 350 15.38 -9.99 -11.62
CA LEU A 350 16.15 -10.67 -12.65
C LEU A 350 15.26 -11.61 -13.47
N ASN A 351 15.63 -11.83 -14.73
CA ASN A 351 14.99 -12.83 -15.57
C ASN A 351 14.95 -14.20 -14.87
N GLY A 352 13.81 -14.89 -14.95
CA GLY A 352 13.55 -16.15 -14.26
C GLY A 352 13.21 -16.01 -12.78
N SER A 353 13.14 -14.78 -12.22
CA SER A 353 12.68 -14.59 -10.84
C SER A 353 11.24 -15.07 -10.67
N ILE A 354 10.95 -15.63 -9.51
CA ILE A 354 9.63 -16.17 -9.14
C ILE A 354 9.09 -15.36 -7.96
N LEU A 355 7.84 -14.95 -8.08
CA LEU A 355 7.01 -14.40 -7.01
C LEU A 355 5.92 -15.42 -6.70
N LYS A 356 5.93 -15.99 -5.51
CA LYS A 356 4.84 -16.81 -4.99
C LYS A 356 3.84 -15.93 -4.27
N PHE A 357 2.58 -16.29 -4.36
CA PHE A 357 1.53 -15.51 -3.73
C PHE A 357 0.40 -16.37 -3.21
N LYS A 358 -0.25 -15.89 -2.15
CA LYS A 358 -1.46 -16.48 -1.58
C LYS A 358 -2.31 -15.40 -0.92
N HIS A 359 -3.42 -15.04 -1.54
CA HIS A 359 -4.30 -14.00 -1.03
C HIS A 359 -5.67 -14.60 -0.74
N ALA A 360 -6.28 -14.20 0.37
CA ALA A 360 -7.71 -14.38 0.55
C ALA A 360 -8.36 -13.01 0.40
N LEU A 361 -9.35 -12.86 -0.48
CA LEU A 361 -10.09 -11.61 -0.65
C LEU A 361 -11.58 -11.95 -0.59
N ASN A 362 -12.29 -11.34 0.37
CA ASN A 362 -13.72 -11.56 0.59
C ASN A 362 -14.10 -13.07 0.66
N GLY A 363 -13.23 -13.88 1.28
CA GLY A 363 -13.43 -15.33 1.44
C GLY A 363 -12.95 -16.21 0.28
N ILE A 364 -12.50 -15.64 -0.84
CA ILE A 364 -11.96 -16.39 -1.98
C ILE A 364 -10.43 -16.43 -1.89
N THR A 365 -9.86 -17.63 -1.96
CA THR A 365 -8.40 -17.81 -1.96
C THR A 365 -7.84 -17.90 -3.37
N PHE A 366 -6.83 -17.06 -3.63
CA PHE A 366 -6.03 -17.03 -4.84
C PHE A 366 -4.60 -17.41 -4.49
N GLU A 367 -4.13 -18.53 -5.02
CA GLU A 367 -2.77 -19.04 -4.76
C GLU A 367 -2.08 -19.34 -6.07
N GLY A 368 -0.79 -19.04 -6.17
CA GLY A 368 -0.05 -19.26 -7.39
C GLY A 368 1.35 -18.67 -7.39
N GLN A 369 1.88 -18.50 -8.59
CA GLN A 369 3.17 -17.86 -8.79
C GLN A 369 3.21 -17.04 -10.08
N SER A 370 4.01 -15.99 -10.07
CA SER A 370 4.38 -15.18 -11.23
C SER A 370 5.86 -15.36 -11.54
N VAL A 371 6.21 -15.41 -12.82
CA VAL A 371 7.58 -15.53 -13.34
C VAL A 371 7.91 -14.30 -14.16
N ASN A 372 9.05 -13.68 -13.89
CA ASN A 372 9.57 -12.55 -14.67
C ASN A 372 10.42 -13.05 -15.84
N GLN A 373 10.00 -12.73 -17.06
CA GLN A 373 10.68 -13.00 -18.33
C GLN A 373 11.14 -11.69 -18.97
N ASN A 374 12.26 -11.13 -18.50
CA ASN A 374 12.83 -9.86 -18.96
C ASN A 374 11.82 -8.69 -18.93
N GLY A 375 11.13 -8.51 -17.81
CA GLY A 375 10.11 -7.47 -17.61
C GLY A 375 8.72 -7.87 -18.08
N LYS A 376 8.55 -8.96 -18.82
CA LYS A 376 7.24 -9.57 -19.10
C LYS A 376 6.89 -10.54 -17.98
N ILE A 377 5.73 -10.40 -17.37
CA ILE A 377 5.30 -11.30 -16.28
C ILE A 377 4.34 -12.37 -16.82
N SER A 378 4.49 -13.60 -16.34
CA SER A 378 3.56 -14.71 -16.59
C SER A 378 3.12 -15.30 -15.26
N THR A 379 1.82 -15.48 -15.06
CA THR A 379 1.26 -15.97 -13.80
C THR A 379 0.56 -17.32 -13.98
N THR A 380 0.64 -18.18 -12.97
CA THR A 380 -0.02 -19.49 -12.93
C THR A 380 -0.69 -19.67 -11.57
N LEU A 381 -1.92 -20.17 -11.57
CA LEU A 381 -2.71 -20.38 -10.36
C LEU A 381 -2.72 -21.85 -9.96
N THR A 382 -2.64 -22.08 -8.66
CA THR A 382 -2.93 -23.35 -8.02
C THR A 382 -4.23 -23.30 -7.22
N GLN A 383 -4.73 -22.11 -6.89
CA GLN A 383 -6.08 -21.92 -6.36
C GLN A 383 -6.71 -20.63 -6.92
N PRO A 384 -8.03 -20.62 -7.16
CA PRO A 384 -8.97 -21.71 -6.91
C PRO A 384 -8.84 -22.89 -7.89
N ASN A 385 -8.96 -24.12 -7.39
CA ASN A 385 -8.93 -25.34 -8.21
C ASN A 385 -10.28 -25.56 -8.92
N ASN A 386 -10.26 -26.08 -10.14
CA ASN A 386 -11.45 -26.45 -10.93
C ASN A 386 -12.39 -25.32 -11.36
N ILE A 387 -11.96 -24.05 -11.33
CA ILE A 387 -12.76 -23.01 -11.99
C ILE A 387 -12.48 -23.07 -13.49
N LYS A 388 -13.48 -23.52 -14.25
CA LYS A 388 -13.53 -23.33 -15.70
C LYS A 388 -14.12 -21.94 -15.95
N TYR A 389 -13.40 -21.15 -16.74
CA TYR A 389 -13.87 -19.87 -17.26
C TYR A 389 -14.08 -19.97 -18.75
#